data_AF-A0A4Q8RSS2-F1
#
_entry.id   AF-A0A4Q8RSS2-F1
#
_cell.length_a   1.000
_cell.length_b   1.000
_cell.length_c   1.000
_cell.angle_alpha   90.00
_cell.angle_beta   90.00
_cell.angle_gamma   90.00
#
_symmetry.space_group_name_H-M   'P 1'
#
loop_
_entity.id
_entity.type
_entity.pdbx_description
1 polymer ?
#
loop_
_entity_poly.entity_id
_entity_poly.type
_entity_poly.pdbx_seq_one_letter_code
_entity_poly.pdbx_strand_id
1 'polypeptide(L)'
;QEKRRLFFIDVKHYEDDEKVEFTLSSPFALQGMMIPTRQLHAICTWCIRNQYRSGNGCDYAGTRYFDRNNQPVDDPSQDVCNGTLTACKLRHGENSELPFGGFPGTSLIRS
;
A
#
# COMPACT_ATOMS: atom_id res chain seq x y z
N GLN A 1 43.82 -8.26 -22.51
CA GLN A 1 42.34 -8.40 -22.57
C GLN A 1 41.74 -7.16 -21.93
N GLU A 2 40.99 -6.36 -22.68
CA GLU A 2 40.38 -5.11 -22.17
C GLU A 2 39.13 -5.44 -21.34
N LYS A 3 39.03 -4.92 -20.11
CA LYS A 3 37.91 -5.21 -19.20
C LYS A 3 36.93 -4.04 -19.22
N ARG A 4 35.85 -4.18 -20.00
CA ARG A 4 34.77 -3.18 -20.05
C ARG A 4 33.83 -3.33 -18.85
N ARG A 5 33.41 -2.20 -18.27
CA ARG A 5 32.44 -2.15 -17.16
C ARG A 5 31.20 -1.39 -17.62
N LEU A 6 30.03 -2.01 -17.46
CA LEU A 6 28.73 -1.41 -17.75
C LEU A 6 28.13 -0.90 -16.43
N PHE A 7 27.57 0.30 -16.46
CA PHE A 7 26.89 0.91 -15.32
C PHE A 7 25.59 1.58 -15.77
N PHE A 8 24.59 1.57 -14.90
CA PHE A 8 23.32 2.27 -15.07
C PHE A 8 23.24 3.46 -14.11
N ILE A 9 22.51 4.51 -14.51
CA ILE A 9 22.19 5.64 -13.62
C ILE A 9 21.13 5.17 -12.63
N ASP A 10 21.40 5.30 -11.32
CA ASP A 10 20.53 4.84 -10.23
C ASP A 10 19.68 5.99 -9.65
N VAL A 11 20.34 6.98 -9.03
CA VAL A 11 19.68 8.13 -8.41
C VAL A 11 20.47 9.42 -8.64
N LYS A 12 19.76 10.54 -8.78
CA LYS A 12 20.35 11.89 -8.76
C LYS A 12 20.80 12.20 -7.33
N HIS A 13 22.11 12.25 -7.10
CA HIS A 13 22.70 12.48 -5.79
C HIS A 13 22.66 13.96 -5.41
N TYR A 14 22.95 14.84 -6.37
CA TYR A 14 23.07 16.27 -6.15
C TYR A 14 22.85 17.04 -7.47
N GLU A 15 22.34 18.27 -7.38
CA GLU A 15 22.19 19.19 -8.51
C GLU A 15 22.33 20.64 -8.02
N ASP A 16 23.12 21.43 -8.75
CA ASP A 16 23.15 22.88 -8.70
C ASP A 16 23.15 23.47 -10.12
N ASP A 17 23.26 24.80 -10.24
CA ASP A 17 23.22 25.51 -11.53
C ASP A 17 24.42 25.20 -12.44
N GLU A 18 25.47 24.51 -11.94
CA GLU A 18 26.69 24.22 -12.69
C GLU A 18 26.88 22.72 -12.98
N LYS A 19 26.36 21.81 -12.13
CA LYS A 19 26.53 20.37 -12.30
C LYS A 19 25.38 19.53 -11.73
N VAL A 20 25.25 18.33 -12.30
CA VAL A 20 24.38 17.26 -11.79
C VAL A 20 25.24 16.03 -11.51
N GLU A 21 25.11 15.46 -10.31
CA GLU A 21 25.81 14.26 -9.88
C GLU A 21 24.86 13.07 -9.82
N PHE A 22 25.26 11.95 -10.43
CA PHE A 22 24.50 10.71 -10.44
C PHE A 22 25.26 9.59 -9.75
N THR A 23 24.57 8.82 -8.92
CA THR A 23 25.08 7.54 -8.43
C THR A 23 24.91 6.50 -9.52
N LEU A 24 25.99 5.78 -9.84
CA LEU A 24 25.98 4.71 -10.83
C LEU A 24 25.93 3.35 -10.15
N SER A 25 25.04 2.47 -10.61
CA SER A 25 24.90 1.10 -10.12
C SER A 25 25.34 0.09 -11.19
N SER A 26 25.88 -1.05 -10.74
CA SER A 26 26.16 -2.15 -11.67
C SER A 26 24.85 -2.85 -12.07
N PRO A 27 24.75 -3.43 -13.29
CA PRO A 27 23.59 -4.23 -13.71
C PRO A 27 23.20 -5.32 -12.70
N PHE A 28 24.19 -5.88 -12.01
CA PHE A 28 24.02 -6.93 -11.02
C PHE A 28 23.53 -6.41 -9.66
N ALA A 29 23.65 -5.11 -9.37
CA ALA A 29 23.19 -4.53 -8.11
C ALA A 29 21.66 -4.46 -8.03
N LEU A 30 20.97 -4.39 -9.18
CA LEU A 30 19.51 -4.41 -9.26
C LEU A 30 18.92 -5.83 -9.31
N GLN A 31 19.76 -6.83 -9.57
CA GLN A 31 19.34 -8.21 -9.75
C GLN A 31 19.10 -8.88 -8.39
N GLY A 32 17.86 -8.82 -7.91
CA GLY A 32 17.44 -9.36 -6.61
C GLY A 32 16.80 -8.34 -5.67
N MET A 33 16.72 -7.07 -6.07
CA MET A 33 15.92 -6.08 -5.35
C MET A 33 14.43 -6.38 -5.55
N MET A 34 13.82 -6.99 -4.53
CA MET A 34 12.37 -7.16 -4.45
C MET A 34 11.75 -5.78 -4.23
N ILE A 35 10.88 -5.34 -5.14
CA ILE A 35 10.02 -4.17 -4.87
C ILE A 35 9.28 -4.49 -3.57
N PRO A 36 9.34 -3.62 -2.54
CA PRO A 36 8.68 -3.88 -1.27
C PRO A 36 7.22 -4.24 -1.53
N THR A 37 6.81 -5.41 -1.04
CA THR A 37 5.46 -5.96 -1.26
C THR A 37 4.37 -5.07 -0.67
N ARG A 38 4.73 -4.19 0.28
CA ARG A 38 3.84 -3.23 0.93
C ARG A 38 4.28 -1.81 0.63
N GLN A 39 3.48 -1.11 -0.18
CA GLN A 39 3.60 0.33 -0.37
C GLN A 39 2.87 1.06 0.75
N LEU A 40 3.41 2.21 1.18
CA LEU A 40 2.78 3.07 2.19
C LEU A 40 1.65 3.89 1.55
N HIS A 41 0.44 3.34 1.48
CA HIS A 41 -0.74 4.03 0.97
C HIS A 41 -1.88 4.04 1.99
N ALA A 42 -2.83 4.97 1.84
CA ALA A 42 -3.97 5.11 2.75
C ALA A 42 -5.06 4.05 2.57
N ILE A 43 -4.98 3.17 1.57
CA ILE A 43 -5.92 2.06 1.37
C ILE A 43 -5.52 0.86 2.24
N CYS A 44 -6.48 0.09 2.73
CA CYS A 44 -6.25 -1.12 3.53
C CYS A 44 -5.56 -2.21 2.69
N THR A 45 -4.36 -2.63 3.10
CA THR A 45 -3.64 -3.76 2.48
C THR A 45 -4.46 -5.05 2.46
N TRP A 46 -5.24 -5.33 3.51
CA TRP A 46 -6.06 -6.54 3.58
C TRP A 46 -7.16 -6.55 2.53
N CYS A 47 -7.76 -5.40 2.25
CA CYS A 47 -8.77 -5.28 1.22
C CYS A 47 -8.19 -5.51 -0.18
N ILE A 48 -7.11 -4.81 -0.53
CA ILE A 48 -6.52 -4.89 -1.89
C ILE A 48 -5.92 -6.26 -2.19
N ARG A 49 -5.59 -7.04 -1.17
CA ARG A 49 -5.09 -8.41 -1.29
C ARG A 49 -6.19 -9.47 -1.25
N ASN A 50 -7.46 -9.08 -1.27
CA ASN A 50 -8.62 -9.97 -1.11
C ASN A 50 -8.56 -10.81 0.18
N GLN A 51 -8.04 -10.21 1.26
CA GLN A 51 -7.90 -10.82 2.59
C GLN A 51 -8.96 -10.29 3.58
N TYR A 52 -9.95 -9.54 3.11
CA TYR A 52 -11.08 -9.12 3.92
C TYR A 52 -11.78 -10.34 4.54
N ARG A 53 -12.00 -10.32 5.88
CA ARG A 53 -12.55 -11.43 6.68
C ARG A 53 -11.80 -12.76 6.60
N SER A 54 -10.57 -12.77 6.08
CA SER A 54 -9.82 -14.02 5.91
C SER A 54 -9.17 -14.53 7.21
N GLY A 55 -9.09 -13.70 8.26
CA GLY A 55 -8.28 -13.97 9.45
C GLY A 55 -6.77 -13.76 9.23
N ASN A 56 -6.32 -13.64 7.98
CA ASN A 56 -4.95 -13.31 7.61
C ASN A 56 -4.79 -11.79 7.46
N GLY A 57 -4.79 -11.08 8.59
CA GLY A 57 -4.63 -9.62 8.68
C GLY A 57 -5.93 -8.84 8.91
N CYS A 58 -7.04 -9.25 8.28
CA CYS A 58 -8.37 -8.74 8.59
C CYS A 58 -9.22 -9.84 9.23
N ASP A 59 -9.51 -9.66 10.52
CA ASP A 59 -10.21 -10.57 11.42
C ASP A 59 -11.69 -10.18 11.62
N TYR A 60 -12.24 -9.34 10.74
CA TYR A 60 -13.62 -8.90 10.88
C TYR A 60 -14.60 -10.08 10.76
N ALA A 61 -15.13 -10.51 11.91
CA ALA A 61 -16.09 -11.60 12.03
C ALA A 61 -17.52 -11.11 12.36
N GLY A 62 -17.77 -9.79 12.29
CA GLY A 62 -19.07 -9.20 12.64
C GLY A 62 -20.16 -9.42 11.59
N THR A 63 -21.40 -9.16 11.98
CA THR A 63 -22.62 -9.32 11.16
C THR A 63 -23.11 -8.03 10.52
N ARG A 64 -22.35 -6.93 10.62
CA ARG A 64 -22.66 -5.69 9.88
C ARG A 64 -22.06 -5.80 8.48
N TYR A 65 -22.89 -5.65 7.46
CA TYR A 65 -22.48 -5.80 6.07
C TYR A 65 -22.64 -4.46 5.34
N PHE A 66 -21.71 -4.17 4.43
CA PHE A 66 -21.76 -2.95 3.62
C PHE A 66 -21.33 -3.23 2.19
N ASP A 67 -21.97 -2.56 1.24
CA ASP A 67 -21.56 -2.59 -0.16
C ASP A 67 -20.23 -1.86 -0.41
N ARG A 68 -19.78 -1.85 -1.67
CA ARG A 68 -18.54 -1.18 -2.10
C ARG A 68 -18.55 0.34 -1.85
N ASN A 69 -19.73 0.94 -1.67
CA ASN A 69 -19.93 2.36 -1.40
C ASN A 69 -20.17 2.65 0.09
N ASN A 70 -19.90 1.69 0.97
CA ASN A 70 -20.15 1.79 2.41
C ASN A 70 -21.63 1.97 2.80
N GLN A 71 -22.56 1.61 1.92
CA GLN A 71 -23.99 1.57 2.26
C GLN A 71 -24.31 0.26 2.97
N PRO A 72 -25.14 0.30 4.03
CA PRO A 72 -25.52 -0.91 4.75
C PRO A 72 -26.31 -1.84 3.84
N VAL A 73 -26.03 -3.14 3.94
CA VAL A 73 -26.77 -4.19 3.24
C VAL A 73 -27.17 -5.27 4.23
N ASP A 74 -28.30 -5.91 3.98
CA ASP A 74 -28.80 -7.01 4.84
C ASP A 74 -28.30 -8.38 4.35
N ASP A 75 -28.00 -8.49 3.05
CA ASP A 75 -27.51 -9.72 2.43
C ASP A 75 -25.99 -9.87 2.63
N PRO A 76 -25.51 -10.89 3.36
CA PRO A 76 -24.08 -11.13 3.56
C PRO A 76 -23.30 -11.32 2.25
N SER A 77 -23.95 -11.80 1.18
CA SER A 77 -23.32 -12.02 -0.13
C SER A 77 -22.92 -10.72 -0.83
N GLN A 78 -23.50 -9.59 -0.40
CA GLN A 78 -23.24 -8.25 -0.93
C GLN A 78 -22.21 -7.47 -0.10
N ASP A 79 -21.64 -8.07 0.95
CA ASP A 79 -20.64 -7.42 1.80
C ASP A 79 -19.30 -7.29 1.08
N VAL A 80 -18.97 -6.07 0.67
CA VAL A 80 -17.74 -5.74 -0.04
C VAL A 80 -17.00 -4.66 0.73
N CYS A 81 -15.84 -5.02 1.29
CA CYS A 81 -14.93 -4.02 1.85
C CYS A 81 -14.37 -3.14 0.73
N ASN A 82 -14.41 -1.82 0.91
CA ASN A 82 -13.85 -0.86 -0.05
C ASN A 82 -12.45 -0.36 0.35
N GLY A 83 -11.88 -0.89 1.44
CA GLY A 83 -10.50 -0.64 1.85
C GLY A 83 -10.24 0.73 2.48
N THR A 84 -11.26 1.53 2.76
CA THR A 84 -11.10 2.83 3.42
C THR A 84 -11.06 2.69 4.95
N LEU A 85 -10.45 3.66 5.65
CA LEU A 85 -10.49 3.70 7.12
C LEU A 85 -11.94 3.75 7.63
N THR A 86 -12.80 4.50 6.94
CA THR A 86 -14.24 4.59 7.23
C THR A 86 -14.93 3.23 7.13
N ALA A 87 -14.57 2.39 6.14
CA ALA A 87 -15.09 1.01 6.06
C ALA A 87 -14.76 0.18 7.31
N CYS A 88 -13.56 0.33 7.87
CA CYS A 88 -13.19 -0.35 9.11
C CYS A 88 -13.96 0.21 10.31
N LYS A 89 -14.13 1.54 10.42
CA LYS A 89 -14.94 2.18 11.47
C LYS A 89 -16.39 1.73 11.46
N LEU A 90 -16.99 1.62 10.27
CA LEU A 90 -18.35 1.10 10.10
C LEU A 90 -18.50 -0.34 10.59
N ARG A 91 -17.44 -1.14 10.55
CA ARG A 91 -17.44 -2.56 10.91
C ARG A 91 -17.10 -2.81 12.37
N HIS A 92 -16.05 -2.16 12.87
CA HIS A 92 -15.53 -2.35 14.23
C HIS A 92 -16.05 -1.33 15.25
N GLY A 93 -16.63 -0.22 14.78
CA GLY A 93 -17.02 0.92 15.62
C GLY A 93 -16.05 2.10 15.48
N GLU A 94 -16.56 3.32 15.70
CA GLU A 94 -15.80 4.56 15.50
C GLU A 94 -14.63 4.71 16.48
N ASN A 95 -14.81 4.23 17.71
CA ASN A 95 -13.88 4.40 18.83
C ASN A 95 -13.13 3.10 19.20
N SER A 96 -13.26 2.07 18.37
CA SER A 96 -12.59 0.78 18.60
C SER A 96 -11.20 0.78 18.00
N GLU A 97 -10.31 -0.08 18.51
CA GLU A 97 -9.08 -0.39 17.81
C GLU A 97 -9.40 -1.01 16.45
N LEU A 98 -8.80 -0.46 15.38
CA LEU A 98 -9.12 -0.86 14.01
C LEU A 98 -7.99 -1.72 13.46
N PRO A 99 -8.26 -2.95 12.97
CA PRO A 99 -7.30 -3.79 12.27
C PRO A 99 -7.09 -3.28 10.82
N PHE A 100 -6.82 -1.99 10.66
CA PHE A 100 -6.67 -1.32 9.38
C PHE A 100 -5.26 -1.55 8.81
N GLY A 101 -5.18 -2.17 7.64
CA GLY A 101 -3.91 -2.49 6.99
C GLY A 101 -3.26 -1.32 6.23
N GLY A 102 -3.85 -0.13 6.21
CA GLY A 102 -3.33 1.03 5.47
C GLY A 102 -2.65 2.06 6.38
N PHE A 103 -2.07 3.09 5.77
CA PHE A 103 -1.44 4.23 6.45
C PHE A 103 -2.22 5.51 6.15
N PRO A 104 -3.27 5.87 6.93
CA PRO A 104 -4.14 7.02 6.62
C PRO A 104 -3.38 8.35 6.46
N GLY A 105 -2.26 8.50 7.18
CA GLY A 105 -1.42 9.70 7.14
C GLY A 105 -0.65 9.90 5.82
N THR A 106 -0.61 8.93 4.91
CA THR A 106 0.10 9.11 3.63
C THR A 106 -0.71 9.86 2.58
N SER A 107 -2.01 10.08 2.81
CA SER A 107 -2.88 10.89 1.94
C SER A 107 -2.81 12.40 2.22
N LEU A 108 -1.75 12.90 2.87
CA LEU A 108 -1.58 14.33 3.16
C LEU A 108 -1.52 15.22 1.90
N ILE A 109 -1.28 14.64 0.72
CA ILE A 109 -1.37 15.35 -0.56
C ILE A 109 -2.65 14.90 -1.27
N ARG A 110 -3.76 15.59 -1.01
CA ARG A 110 -4.92 15.59 -1.92
C ARG A 110 -4.60 16.55 -3.06
N SER A 111 -4.10 16.04 -4.17
CA SER A 111 -4.14 16.75 -5.47
C SER A 111 -5.53 16.63 -6.08
#